data_AF-A0A2E2HG82-F1
#
_entry.id   AF-A0A2E2HG82-F1
#
_cell.length_a   1.000
_cell.length_b   1.000
_cell.length_c   1.000
_cell.angle_alpha   90.00
_cell.angle_beta   90.00
_cell.angle_gamma   90.00
#
_symmetry.space_group_name_H-M   'P 1'
#
loop_
_entity.id
_entity.type
_entity.pdbx_description
1 polymer ?
#
loop_
_entity_poly.entity_id
_entity_poly.type
_entity_poly.pdbx_seq_one_letter_code
_entity_poly.pdbx_strand_id
1 'polypeptide(L)'
;MSDTKTARKYQHFSIFLLLALAVLVFYIAFMQSTGSGLDFGDDSGALAINGSCEDIRFRGPGMGDMSDETGSLNDATDCSTLFTEGSIFLGSDAAALALTAINFGDDAGTWPVDGECDDPRFEGAGVSFSADSDEIMHDATDCRNLMFQGQIAFTGEPEEYIRDGIDFGDNFGTYANDNECDDTRFTGPGMADESTFEVSNIRHDAADCLALYDEGMVVLQEMQIIDGINFGDDQGSWANDAECDDPRFTGGGTAETLLQEDAMHDASDCRSLYLAGGISYIGNPENRIIETGALEVTDDQIESDKYVDAYSFTGTQNQRVAFDLVSDEFDTYLIVTSPSGEVFENDDFESDTSRSLISMSLPESGTYAIQVTSYSSESFGTYTLEINAE
;
A
#
# COMPACT_ATOMS: atom_id res chain seq x y z
N MET A 1 -29.15 22.84 -8.93
CA MET A 1 -28.54 23.77 -7.93
C MET A 1 -29.56 24.07 -6.84
N SER A 2 -29.61 23.25 -5.78
CA SER A 2 -30.19 23.63 -4.48
C SER A 2 -29.78 22.57 -3.44
N ASP A 3 -28.96 23.02 -2.49
CA ASP A 3 -28.89 22.63 -1.08
C ASP A 3 -28.96 21.16 -0.64
N THR A 4 -27.92 20.37 -0.94
CA THR A 4 -27.61 19.15 -0.15
C THR A 4 -26.44 19.35 0.82
N LYS A 5 -25.53 20.32 0.59
CA LYS A 5 -24.42 20.64 1.52
C LYS A 5 -24.88 21.31 2.81
N THR A 6 -26.02 21.99 2.79
CA THR A 6 -26.54 22.74 3.94
C THR A 6 -27.20 21.80 4.97
N ALA A 7 -27.86 20.72 4.54
CA ALA A 7 -28.50 19.76 5.44
C ALA A 7 -27.50 18.94 6.28
N ARG A 8 -26.36 18.53 5.71
CA ARG A 8 -25.32 17.76 6.44
C ARG A 8 -24.65 18.58 7.55
N LYS A 9 -24.43 19.88 7.32
CA LYS A 9 -23.90 20.80 8.35
C LYS A 9 -24.83 20.96 9.55
N TYR A 10 -26.14 20.98 9.37
CA TYR A 10 -27.09 21.07 10.49
C TYR A 10 -27.16 19.78 11.32
N GLN A 11 -26.90 18.61 10.72
CA GLN A 11 -26.90 17.32 11.41
C GLN A 11 -25.70 17.16 12.36
N HIS A 12 -24.48 17.51 11.90
CA HIS A 12 -23.29 17.53 12.76
C HIS A 12 -23.35 18.60 13.85
N PHE A 13 -23.93 19.77 13.55
CA PHE A 13 -24.10 20.84 14.55
C PHE A 13 -25.09 20.45 15.66
N SER A 14 -26.14 19.68 15.34
CA SER A 14 -27.07 19.15 16.34
C SER A 14 -26.45 18.08 17.23
N ILE A 15 -25.57 17.23 16.70
CA ILE A 15 -24.85 16.21 17.47
C ILE A 15 -23.81 16.87 18.39
N PHE A 16 -23.04 17.83 17.88
CA PHE A 16 -22.09 18.60 18.70
C PHE A 16 -22.77 19.39 19.82
N LEU A 17 -23.95 19.97 19.55
CA LEU A 17 -24.71 20.70 20.56
C LEU A 17 -25.30 19.77 21.63
N LEU A 18 -25.71 18.55 21.25
CA LEU A 18 -26.17 17.51 22.17
C LEU A 18 -25.02 16.94 23.02
N LEU A 19 -23.85 16.71 22.43
CA LEU A 19 -22.61 16.30 23.11
C LEU A 19 -22.12 17.39 24.06
N ALA A 20 -22.10 18.66 23.63
CA ALA A 20 -21.73 19.78 24.50
C ALA A 20 -22.72 19.97 25.66
N LEU A 21 -24.02 19.71 25.45
CA LEU A 21 -25.00 19.69 26.53
C LEU A 21 -24.77 18.52 27.50
N ALA A 22 -24.42 17.33 26.98
CA ALA A 22 -24.09 16.16 27.79
C ALA A 22 -22.84 16.41 28.64
N VAL A 23 -21.78 17.01 28.07
CA VAL A 23 -20.56 17.41 28.79
C VAL A 23 -20.87 18.43 29.89
N LEU A 24 -21.76 19.40 29.64
CA LEU A 24 -22.18 20.39 30.64
C LEU A 24 -22.98 19.75 31.80
N VAL A 25 -23.82 18.76 31.51
CA VAL A 25 -24.57 17.99 32.54
C VAL A 25 -23.62 17.10 33.35
N PHE A 26 -22.65 16.45 32.71
CA PHE A 26 -21.60 15.68 33.38
C PHE A 26 -20.73 16.55 34.31
N TYR A 27 -20.33 17.75 33.85
CA TYR A 27 -19.51 18.66 34.66
C TYR A 27 -20.24 19.18 35.91
N ILE A 28 -21.56 19.43 35.82
CA ILE A 28 -22.38 19.83 36.96
C ILE A 28 -22.60 18.67 37.94
N ALA A 29 -22.75 17.44 37.45
CA ALA A 29 -22.83 16.24 38.30
C ALA A 29 -21.51 15.98 39.06
N PHE A 30 -20.36 16.20 38.42
CA PHE A 30 -19.04 16.01 39.02
C PHE A 30 -18.75 17.01 40.16
N MET A 31 -19.18 18.27 40.01
CA MET A 31 -19.01 19.31 41.05
C MET A 31 -19.89 19.12 42.30
N GLN A 32 -20.91 18.25 42.25
CA GLN A 32 -21.73 17.91 43.43
C GLN A 32 -21.17 16.72 44.23
N SER A 33 -20.14 16.04 43.74
CA SER A 33 -19.66 14.75 44.26
C SER A 33 -18.58 14.86 45.36
N THR A 34 -18.16 16.05 45.78
CA THR A 34 -17.10 16.18 46.81
C THR A 34 -17.60 16.00 48.25
N GLY A 35 -18.55 15.10 48.52
CA GLY A 35 -19.05 14.93 49.89
C GLY A 35 -20.16 13.92 50.14
N SER A 36 -20.02 12.67 49.71
CA SER A 36 -20.56 11.44 50.35
C SER A 36 -20.32 10.27 49.37
N GLY A 37 -19.91 9.10 49.87
CA GLY A 37 -19.83 7.90 49.04
C GLY A 37 -21.18 7.60 48.37
N LEU A 38 -21.14 6.98 47.18
CA LEU A 38 -22.34 6.60 46.45
C LEU A 38 -23.28 5.79 47.36
N ASP A 39 -24.52 6.24 47.49
CA ASP A 39 -25.52 5.55 48.32
C ASP A 39 -26.18 4.44 47.51
N PHE A 40 -25.82 3.21 47.83
CA PHE A 40 -26.40 1.99 47.26
C PHE A 40 -27.67 1.54 47.99
N GLY A 41 -27.99 2.12 49.16
CA GLY A 41 -29.19 1.78 49.93
C GLY A 41 -29.01 0.60 50.89
N ASP A 42 -30.03 -0.27 50.98
CA ASP A 42 -30.04 -1.51 51.77
C ASP A 42 -30.40 -2.74 50.92
N ASP A 43 -30.54 -3.91 51.54
CA ASP A 43 -30.93 -5.18 50.88
C ASP A 43 -32.37 -5.58 51.24
N SER A 44 -33.27 -4.61 51.43
CA SER A 44 -34.65 -4.88 51.86
C SER A 44 -35.58 -5.34 50.72
N GLY A 45 -35.12 -5.30 49.48
CA GLY A 45 -35.86 -5.64 48.27
C GLY A 45 -36.14 -7.13 48.16
N ALA A 46 -37.25 -7.48 47.50
CA ALA A 46 -37.62 -8.89 47.28
C ALA A 46 -36.63 -9.64 46.38
N LEU A 47 -35.86 -8.88 45.59
CA LEU A 47 -34.86 -9.38 44.66
C LEU A 47 -33.43 -9.14 45.16
N ALA A 48 -33.22 -8.61 46.37
CA ALA A 48 -31.89 -8.32 46.86
C ALA A 48 -30.99 -9.57 46.95
N ILE A 49 -29.70 -9.41 46.67
CA ILE A 49 -28.67 -10.47 46.79
C ILE A 49 -29.00 -11.69 45.89
N ASN A 50 -29.44 -11.44 44.67
CA ASN A 50 -29.73 -12.44 43.66
C ASN A 50 -28.59 -12.60 42.61
N GLY A 51 -27.59 -11.72 42.66
CA GLY A 51 -26.48 -11.63 41.71
C GLY A 51 -26.70 -10.64 40.55
N SER A 52 -27.75 -9.83 40.58
CA SER A 52 -28.08 -8.80 39.60
C SER A 52 -28.56 -7.56 40.34
N CYS A 53 -28.25 -6.37 39.83
CA CYS A 53 -28.64 -5.11 40.45
C CYS A 53 -30.04 -4.67 40.00
N GLU A 54 -30.96 -4.48 40.96
CA GLU A 54 -32.29 -3.89 40.71
C GLU A 54 -32.42 -2.44 41.18
N ASP A 55 -31.47 -1.58 40.80
CA ASP A 55 -31.53 -0.14 41.03
C ASP A 55 -31.55 0.65 39.72
N ILE A 56 -32.65 1.37 39.48
CA ILE A 56 -32.91 2.13 38.25
C ILE A 56 -31.91 3.25 37.96
N ARG A 57 -31.01 3.59 38.88
CA ARG A 57 -29.93 4.56 38.63
C ARG A 57 -28.76 3.93 37.90
N PHE A 58 -28.66 2.60 37.92
CA PHE A 58 -27.58 1.85 37.32
C PHE A 58 -27.96 1.23 35.98
N ARG A 59 -26.96 1.00 35.13
CA ARG A 59 -27.07 0.36 33.82
C ARG A 59 -25.85 -0.55 33.62
N GLY A 60 -25.99 -1.64 32.87
CA GLY A 60 -24.88 -2.54 32.55
C GLY A 60 -25.32 -4.01 32.46
N PRO A 61 -24.40 -4.92 32.05
CA PRO A 61 -24.67 -6.36 31.95
C PRO A 61 -25.06 -7.03 33.29
N GLY A 62 -24.74 -6.42 34.43
CA GLY A 62 -25.15 -6.91 35.75
C GLY A 62 -26.56 -6.49 36.21
N MET A 63 -27.36 -5.82 35.36
CA MET A 63 -28.71 -5.36 35.74
C MET A 63 -29.75 -6.49 35.70
N GLY A 64 -30.62 -6.52 36.72
CA GLY A 64 -31.71 -7.48 36.86
C GLY A 64 -33.02 -7.04 36.21
N ASP A 65 -34.11 -7.78 36.49
CA ASP A 65 -35.44 -7.46 35.97
C ASP A 65 -36.06 -6.28 36.72
N MET A 66 -36.23 -5.16 36.01
CA MET A 66 -36.75 -3.90 36.55
C MET A 66 -38.29 -3.80 36.52
N SER A 67 -38.99 -4.92 36.32
CA SER A 67 -40.45 -4.95 36.14
C SER A 67 -41.27 -4.54 37.38
N ASP A 68 -40.64 -4.40 38.55
CA ASP A 68 -41.25 -3.91 39.79
C ASP A 68 -40.67 -2.52 40.14
N GLU A 69 -41.28 -1.45 39.61
CA GLU A 69 -40.79 -0.04 39.62
C GLU A 69 -40.64 0.63 41.01
N THR A 70 -40.51 -0.13 42.10
CA THR A 70 -40.27 0.41 43.45
C THR A 70 -38.82 0.24 43.92
N GLY A 71 -37.97 -0.45 43.15
CA GLY A 71 -36.55 -0.73 43.45
C GLY A 71 -35.61 0.42 43.10
N SER A 72 -35.55 1.44 43.95
CA SER A 72 -34.33 2.25 44.10
C SER A 72 -33.83 2.03 45.51
N LEU A 73 -32.53 1.74 45.70
CA LEU A 73 -31.87 1.62 47.01
C LEU A 73 -32.23 0.38 47.85
N ASN A 74 -32.71 -0.72 47.25
CA ASN A 74 -33.14 -1.92 48.00
C ASN A 74 -32.36 -3.19 47.66
N ASP A 75 -31.28 -3.08 46.89
CA ASP A 75 -30.38 -4.16 46.51
C ASP A 75 -28.91 -3.70 46.55
N ALA A 76 -28.49 -3.24 47.72
CA ALA A 76 -27.20 -2.58 47.89
C ALA A 76 -26.00 -3.52 47.67
N THR A 77 -26.09 -4.77 48.09
CA THR A 77 -24.98 -5.72 48.01
C THR A 77 -24.62 -6.05 46.56
N ASP A 78 -25.61 -6.37 45.72
CA ASP A 78 -25.32 -6.68 44.31
C ASP A 78 -24.95 -5.42 43.53
N CYS A 79 -25.69 -4.31 43.72
CA CYS A 79 -25.37 -3.06 43.05
C CYS A 79 -23.98 -2.52 43.43
N SER A 80 -23.57 -2.61 44.70
CA SER A 80 -22.23 -2.15 45.11
C SER A 80 -21.11 -3.06 44.62
N THR A 81 -21.34 -4.38 44.62
CA THR A 81 -20.38 -5.37 44.09
C THR A 81 -20.20 -5.17 42.60
N LEU A 82 -21.28 -5.19 41.83
CA LEU A 82 -21.26 -5.03 40.38
C LEU A 82 -20.75 -3.65 39.97
N PHE A 83 -21.01 -2.60 40.75
CA PHE A 83 -20.45 -1.27 40.49
C PHE A 83 -18.95 -1.23 40.75
N THR A 84 -18.48 -1.90 41.81
CA THR A 84 -17.05 -2.01 42.12
C THR A 84 -16.31 -2.86 41.09
N GLU A 85 -16.97 -3.87 40.55
CA GLU A 85 -16.46 -4.75 39.48
C GLU A 85 -16.58 -4.12 38.08
N GLY A 86 -17.16 -2.92 37.95
CA GLY A 86 -17.36 -2.28 36.66
C GLY A 86 -18.40 -2.98 35.77
N SER A 87 -19.23 -3.86 36.33
CA SER A 87 -20.31 -4.54 35.60
C SER A 87 -21.58 -3.70 35.49
N ILE A 88 -21.73 -2.66 36.32
CA ILE A 88 -22.80 -1.65 36.21
C ILE A 88 -22.28 -0.25 36.54
N PHE A 89 -22.96 0.78 36.02
CA PHE A 89 -22.57 2.19 36.15
C PHE A 89 -23.77 3.10 36.36
N LEU A 90 -23.58 4.27 36.98
CA LEU A 90 -24.60 5.30 37.06
C LEU A 90 -24.85 5.90 35.67
N GLY A 91 -26.07 5.82 35.16
CA GLY A 91 -26.37 6.25 33.80
C GLY A 91 -27.70 6.97 33.67
N SER A 92 -27.75 7.96 32.78
CA SER A 92 -29.01 8.50 32.26
C SER A 92 -29.45 7.70 31.03
N ASP A 93 -30.75 7.67 30.73
CA ASP A 93 -31.28 6.99 29.53
C ASP A 93 -30.69 7.54 28.21
N ALA A 94 -30.21 8.80 28.22
CA ALA A 94 -29.52 9.42 27.08
C ALA A 94 -28.12 8.83 26.85
N ALA A 95 -27.40 8.47 27.91
CA ALA A 95 -26.11 7.78 27.79
C ALA A 95 -26.34 6.36 27.23
N ALA A 96 -27.37 5.65 27.72
CA ALA A 96 -27.70 4.31 27.24
C ALA A 96 -28.00 4.26 25.72
N LEU A 97 -28.65 5.28 25.16
CA LEU A 97 -28.92 5.36 23.71
C LEU A 97 -27.64 5.56 22.88
N ALA A 98 -26.68 6.35 23.35
CA ALA A 98 -25.40 6.56 22.67
C ALA A 98 -24.58 5.26 22.60
N LEU A 99 -24.64 4.44 23.65
CA LEU A 99 -23.91 3.16 23.73
C LEU A 99 -24.50 2.05 22.87
N THR A 100 -25.82 2.05 22.61
CA THR A 100 -26.41 1.08 21.67
C THR A 100 -26.05 1.35 20.20
N ALA A 101 -25.54 2.54 19.89
CA ALA A 101 -25.17 2.93 18.55
C ALA A 101 -23.71 2.58 18.20
N ILE A 102 -22.87 2.33 19.20
CA ILE A 102 -21.44 2.04 19.03
C ILE A 102 -21.25 0.52 19.11
N ASN A 103 -20.66 -0.06 18.06
CA ASN A 103 -20.23 -1.44 18.12
C ASN A 103 -18.86 -1.51 18.78
N PHE A 104 -18.81 -1.82 20.07
CA PHE A 104 -17.56 -2.01 20.81
C PHE A 104 -16.79 -3.28 20.42
N GLY A 105 -17.45 -4.23 19.74
CA GLY A 105 -16.81 -5.47 19.31
C GLY A 105 -16.78 -6.57 20.38
N ASP A 106 -15.67 -7.29 20.45
CA ASP A 106 -15.37 -8.36 21.40
C ASP A 106 -14.14 -8.07 22.26
N ASP A 107 -13.78 -9.02 23.12
CA ASP A 107 -12.56 -8.98 23.95
C ASP A 107 -11.52 -9.97 23.41
N ALA A 108 -11.35 -10.03 22.09
CA ALA A 108 -10.33 -10.85 21.44
C ALA A 108 -9.24 -9.92 20.92
N GLY A 109 -7.96 -10.19 21.14
CA GLY A 109 -6.92 -9.28 20.71
C GLY A 109 -5.62 -9.54 21.47
N THR A 110 -4.66 -8.63 21.35
CA THR A 110 -3.41 -8.75 22.09
C THR A 110 -3.57 -8.26 23.53
N TRP A 111 -4.41 -7.25 23.74
CA TRP A 111 -4.58 -6.57 25.02
C TRP A 111 -6.04 -6.49 25.50
N PRO A 112 -6.83 -7.58 25.48
CA PRO A 112 -8.20 -7.50 25.92
C PRO A 112 -8.30 -7.40 27.45
N VAL A 113 -9.16 -6.51 27.95
CA VAL A 113 -9.56 -6.42 29.36
C VAL A 113 -8.37 -6.16 30.31
N ASP A 114 -7.48 -5.24 29.95
CA ASP A 114 -6.27 -4.92 30.71
C ASP A 114 -6.34 -3.62 31.55
N GLY A 115 -7.44 -2.87 31.41
CA GLY A 115 -7.77 -1.65 32.13
C GLY A 115 -7.60 -0.37 31.30
N GLU A 116 -7.08 -0.45 30.08
CA GLU A 116 -7.04 0.64 29.09
C GLU A 116 -7.97 0.29 27.92
N CYS A 117 -8.37 1.28 27.11
CA CYS A 117 -9.11 1.04 25.88
C CYS A 117 -8.11 1.00 24.72
N ASP A 118 -7.93 -0.18 24.11
CA ASP A 118 -7.00 -0.35 22.96
C ASP A 118 -7.66 -0.10 21.60
N ASP A 119 -8.93 0.31 21.59
CA ASP A 119 -9.63 0.64 20.36
C ASP A 119 -9.39 2.11 19.97
N PRO A 120 -8.71 2.37 18.84
CA PRO A 120 -8.33 3.72 18.46
C PRO A 120 -9.50 4.58 17.93
N ARG A 121 -10.71 4.02 17.84
CA ARG A 121 -11.95 4.78 17.60
C ARG A 121 -12.39 5.61 18.81
N PHE A 122 -11.66 5.52 19.92
CA PHE A 122 -11.89 6.30 21.12
C PHE A 122 -10.72 7.23 21.42
N GLU A 123 -10.99 8.35 22.09
CA GLU A 123 -9.97 9.26 22.61
C GLU A 123 -10.21 9.55 24.10
N GLY A 124 -9.17 9.80 24.88
CA GLY A 124 -9.30 10.23 26.27
C GLY A 124 -8.25 9.64 27.21
N ALA A 125 -8.42 9.86 28.50
CA ALA A 125 -7.41 9.52 29.51
C ALA A 125 -7.28 8.01 29.80
N GLY A 126 -8.24 7.21 29.32
CA GLY A 126 -8.21 5.76 29.44
C GLY A 126 -7.89 5.03 28.14
N VAL A 127 -7.60 5.73 27.04
CA VAL A 127 -7.19 5.07 25.78
C VAL A 127 -5.70 4.75 25.85
N SER A 128 -5.36 3.53 25.47
CA SER A 128 -3.98 3.06 25.37
C SER A 128 -3.21 3.90 24.35
N PHE A 129 -1.95 4.24 24.66
CA PHE A 129 -1.10 4.97 23.71
C PHE A 129 -0.70 4.10 22.51
N SER A 130 -0.83 2.78 22.64
CA SER A 130 -0.55 1.80 21.58
C SER A 130 -1.81 1.24 20.93
N ALA A 131 -2.97 1.87 21.12
CA ALA A 131 -4.18 1.54 20.37
C ALA A 131 -3.90 1.75 18.86
N ASP A 132 -3.78 0.66 18.12
CA ASP A 132 -3.59 0.63 16.67
C ASP A 132 -4.81 0.01 15.97
N SER A 133 -4.79 0.01 14.64
CA SER A 133 -5.91 -0.51 13.83
C SER A 133 -6.23 -1.97 14.06
N ASP A 134 -5.23 -2.78 14.42
CA ASP A 134 -5.41 -4.22 14.61
C ASP A 134 -6.18 -4.52 15.90
N GLU A 135 -6.29 -3.55 16.81
CA GLU A 135 -7.05 -3.65 18.07
C GLU A 135 -8.43 -2.95 18.00
N ILE A 136 -8.85 -2.51 16.80
CA ILE A 136 -10.23 -2.02 16.59
C ILE A 136 -11.24 -3.12 16.94
N MET A 137 -12.23 -2.80 17.77
CA MET A 137 -13.30 -3.71 18.19
C MET A 137 -12.83 -4.94 18.99
N HIS A 138 -11.65 -4.87 19.59
CA HIS A 138 -10.99 -6.03 20.20
C HIS A 138 -10.79 -5.93 21.72
N ASP A 139 -11.12 -4.77 22.28
CA ASP A 139 -11.16 -4.52 23.72
C ASP A 139 -12.50 -3.89 24.15
N ALA A 140 -13.57 -4.62 23.87
CA ALA A 140 -14.93 -4.13 24.04
C ALA A 140 -15.30 -3.82 25.49
N THR A 141 -14.76 -4.56 26.46
CA THR A 141 -15.07 -4.41 27.88
C THR A 141 -14.49 -3.10 28.43
N ASP A 142 -13.20 -2.82 28.23
CA ASP A 142 -12.59 -1.63 28.81
C ASP A 142 -12.97 -0.36 28.06
N CYS A 143 -13.02 -0.38 26.73
CA CYS A 143 -13.55 0.74 25.96
C CYS A 143 -14.98 1.11 26.35
N ARG A 144 -15.84 0.10 26.56
CA ARG A 144 -17.21 0.35 27.05
C ARG A 144 -17.19 0.94 28.46
N ASN A 145 -16.42 0.36 29.37
CA ASN A 145 -16.37 0.77 30.78
C ASN A 145 -15.80 2.19 30.95
N LEU A 146 -14.73 2.51 30.23
CA LEU A 146 -14.10 3.82 30.26
C LEU A 146 -14.98 4.89 29.60
N MET A 147 -15.69 4.55 28.52
CA MET A 147 -16.69 5.43 27.90
C MET A 147 -17.84 5.70 28.88
N PHE A 148 -18.29 4.67 29.62
CA PHE A 148 -19.29 4.81 30.69
C PHE A 148 -18.86 5.72 31.83
N GLN A 149 -17.57 5.67 32.19
CA GLN A 149 -17.00 6.53 33.22
C GLN A 149 -16.75 7.97 32.72
N GLY A 150 -16.99 8.25 31.44
CA GLY A 150 -16.71 9.53 30.80
C GLY A 150 -15.22 9.84 30.71
N GLN A 151 -14.36 8.81 30.80
CA GLN A 151 -12.91 8.95 30.70
C GLN A 151 -12.44 9.00 29.25
N ILE A 152 -13.21 8.37 28.35
CA ILE A 152 -12.95 8.36 26.91
C ILE A 152 -14.22 8.76 26.14
N ALA A 153 -14.05 9.15 24.88
CA ALA A 153 -15.09 9.56 23.96
C ALA A 153 -14.92 8.84 22.62
N PHE A 154 -16.01 8.32 22.05
CA PHE A 154 -16.01 7.76 20.70
C PHE A 154 -15.85 8.87 19.66
N THR A 155 -14.85 8.76 18.80
CA THR A 155 -14.49 9.77 17.80
C THR A 155 -15.12 9.48 16.43
N GLY A 156 -15.43 8.22 16.14
CA GLY A 156 -16.09 7.79 14.91
C GLY A 156 -15.68 6.38 14.50
N GLU A 157 -16.29 5.86 13.43
CA GLU A 157 -15.75 4.68 12.77
C GLU A 157 -14.50 5.08 11.95
N PRO A 158 -13.54 4.15 11.74
CA PRO A 158 -12.37 4.43 10.92
C PRO A 158 -12.83 4.74 9.49
N GLU A 159 -12.23 5.74 8.86
CA GLU A 159 -12.43 5.91 7.42
C GLU A 159 -11.72 4.77 6.68
N GLU A 160 -12.41 4.10 5.75
CA GLU A 160 -11.77 3.10 4.88
C GLU A 160 -10.98 3.83 3.78
N TYR A 161 -9.65 3.75 3.85
CA TYR A 161 -8.76 4.31 2.84
C TYR A 161 -8.42 3.26 1.78
N ILE A 162 -9.42 2.88 0.97
CA ILE A 162 -9.24 1.95 -0.14
C ILE A 162 -9.45 2.68 -1.47
N ARG A 163 -8.44 2.64 -2.36
CA ARG A 163 -8.53 3.19 -3.72
C ARG A 163 -7.88 2.25 -4.73
N ASP A 164 -8.57 2.01 -5.85
CA ASP A 164 -8.08 1.17 -6.95
C ASP A 164 -7.64 -0.25 -6.53
N GLY A 165 -8.27 -0.78 -5.47
CA GLY A 165 -7.93 -2.09 -4.89
C GLY A 165 -6.70 -2.06 -3.96
N ILE A 166 -6.12 -0.89 -3.74
CA ILE A 166 -5.03 -0.64 -2.80
C ILE A 166 -5.65 -0.27 -1.46
N ASP A 167 -5.26 -1.00 -0.43
CA ASP A 167 -5.58 -0.70 0.95
C ASP A 167 -4.44 0.14 1.56
N PHE A 168 -4.73 1.41 1.81
CA PHE A 168 -3.79 2.38 2.40
C PHE A 168 -3.77 2.29 3.93
N GLY A 169 -4.71 1.55 4.53
CA GLY A 169 -4.78 1.34 5.97
C GLY A 169 -5.48 2.46 6.73
N ASP A 170 -4.83 2.95 7.78
CA ASP A 170 -5.31 3.93 8.75
C ASP A 170 -4.31 5.05 8.99
N ASN A 171 -4.55 5.90 9.98
CA ASN A 171 -3.68 7.00 10.38
C ASN A 171 -3.15 6.85 11.82
N PHE A 172 -2.98 5.62 12.29
CA PHE A 172 -2.51 5.31 13.63
C PHE A 172 -0.99 5.10 13.60
N GLY A 173 -0.26 6.20 13.73
CA GLY A 173 1.20 6.17 13.70
C GLY A 173 1.79 7.46 14.23
N THR A 174 3.09 7.43 14.54
CA THR A 174 3.79 8.64 15.01
C THR A 174 3.93 9.69 13.91
N TYR A 175 3.92 9.25 12.65
CA TYR A 175 4.11 10.10 11.47
C TYR A 175 2.83 10.25 10.62
N ALA A 176 1.69 9.77 11.11
CA ALA A 176 0.45 9.90 10.37
C ALA A 176 -0.02 11.36 10.24
N ASN A 177 -0.52 11.74 9.06
CA ASN A 177 -1.07 13.08 8.77
C ASN A 177 -0.02 14.22 8.86
N ASP A 178 1.23 13.98 8.47
CA ASP A 178 2.28 15.01 8.44
C ASP A 178 2.56 15.61 7.04
N ASN A 179 1.76 15.22 6.04
CA ASN A 179 1.78 15.54 4.61
C ASN A 179 2.90 14.86 3.79
N GLU A 180 3.55 13.84 4.34
CA GLU A 180 4.43 12.93 3.60
C GLU A 180 3.80 11.53 3.60
N CYS A 181 4.28 10.59 2.79
CA CYS A 181 3.83 9.19 2.85
C CYS A 181 4.90 8.32 3.51
N ASP A 182 4.61 7.76 4.67
CA ASP A 182 5.54 6.86 5.39
C ASP A 182 5.40 5.37 5.03
N ASP A 183 4.42 5.03 4.19
CA ASP A 183 4.19 3.65 3.78
C ASP A 183 5.19 3.21 2.71
N THR A 184 6.22 2.49 3.15
CA THR A 184 7.31 1.96 2.29
C THR A 184 6.87 1.02 1.16
N ARG A 185 5.60 0.62 1.07
CA ARG A 185 5.08 -0.07 -0.13
C ARG A 185 5.01 0.87 -1.34
N PHE A 186 5.00 2.17 -1.10
CA PHE A 186 5.00 3.21 -2.11
C PHE A 186 6.42 3.73 -2.38
N THR A 187 6.56 4.45 -3.47
CA THR A 187 7.74 5.23 -3.85
C THR A 187 7.28 6.52 -4.53
N GLY A 188 8.16 7.51 -4.65
CA GLY A 188 7.89 8.77 -5.33
C GLY A 188 8.26 10.01 -4.50
N PRO A 189 8.14 11.21 -5.08
CA PRO A 189 8.51 12.48 -4.43
C PRO A 189 7.67 12.85 -3.21
N GLY A 190 6.50 12.23 -3.02
CA GLY A 190 5.67 12.43 -1.83
C GLY A 190 6.06 11.57 -0.63
N MET A 191 7.04 10.66 -0.77
CA MET A 191 7.48 9.81 0.35
C MET A 191 8.20 10.61 1.43
N ALA A 192 8.05 10.17 2.67
CA ALA A 192 8.83 10.64 3.81
C ALA A 192 10.33 10.33 3.65
N ASP A 193 11.16 10.97 4.47
CA ASP A 193 12.62 10.74 4.47
C ASP A 193 12.96 9.27 4.78
N GLU A 194 13.94 8.69 4.10
CA GLU A 194 14.33 7.28 4.27
C GLU A 194 14.65 6.90 5.73
N SER A 195 15.01 7.87 6.57
CA SER A 195 15.24 7.65 7.99
C SER A 195 13.98 7.33 8.82
N THR A 196 12.77 7.56 8.29
CA THR A 196 11.50 7.17 8.92
C THR A 196 10.97 5.83 8.42
N PHE A 197 11.67 5.16 7.50
CA PHE A 197 11.23 3.89 6.90
C PHE A 197 11.32 2.73 7.90
N GLU A 198 10.26 2.56 8.66
CA GLU A 198 10.07 1.44 9.58
C GLU A 198 8.87 0.61 9.14
N VAL A 199 8.96 -0.72 9.31
CA VAL A 199 7.87 -1.64 8.97
C VAL A 199 6.59 -1.32 9.75
N SER A 200 6.72 -0.69 10.92
CA SER A 200 5.60 -0.23 11.75
C SER A 200 4.84 0.97 11.17
N ASN A 201 5.30 1.59 10.09
CA ASN A 201 4.60 2.72 9.45
C ASN A 201 3.81 2.28 8.20
N ILE A 202 4.01 1.04 7.74
CA ILE A 202 3.24 0.47 6.64
C ILE A 202 1.77 0.49 7.02
N ARG A 203 0.92 1.09 6.17
CA ARG A 203 -0.53 1.23 6.35
C ARG A 203 -0.98 2.14 7.49
N HIS A 204 -0.10 2.96 8.05
CA HIS A 204 -0.44 3.80 9.21
C HIS A 204 -0.45 5.30 8.91
N ASP A 205 -0.37 5.65 7.63
CA ASP A 205 -0.40 7.03 7.15
C ASP A 205 -1.28 7.17 5.89
N ALA A 206 -2.46 6.59 5.99
CA ALA A 206 -3.35 6.37 4.87
C ALA A 206 -3.89 7.65 4.23
N ALA A 207 -4.15 8.70 5.01
CA ALA A 207 -4.68 9.96 4.49
C ALA A 207 -3.67 10.65 3.56
N ASP A 208 -2.40 10.72 3.97
CA ASP A 208 -1.37 11.39 3.19
C ASP A 208 -0.92 10.54 2.02
N CYS A 209 -0.65 9.24 2.24
CA CYS A 209 -0.36 8.31 1.15
C CYS A 209 -1.48 8.27 0.09
N LEU A 210 -2.76 8.29 0.50
CA LEU A 210 -3.87 8.33 -0.46
C LEU A 210 -3.95 9.66 -1.19
N ALA A 211 -3.76 10.79 -0.50
CA ALA A 211 -3.79 12.11 -1.12
C ALA A 211 -2.67 12.25 -2.16
N LEU A 212 -1.44 11.86 -1.78
CA LEU A 212 -0.28 11.87 -2.66
C LEU A 212 -0.43 10.89 -3.82
N TYR A 213 -1.06 9.73 -3.60
CA TYR A 213 -1.40 8.79 -4.68
C TYR A 213 -2.39 9.38 -5.68
N ASP A 214 -3.47 10.01 -5.20
CA ASP A 214 -4.46 10.68 -6.05
C ASP A 214 -3.84 11.87 -6.83
N GLU A 215 -2.75 12.46 -6.32
CA GLU A 215 -1.96 13.50 -6.99
C GLU A 215 -0.85 12.95 -7.91
N GLY A 216 -0.62 11.63 -7.91
CA GLY A 216 0.45 10.98 -8.67
C GLY A 216 1.86 11.19 -8.08
N MET A 217 1.95 11.71 -6.85
CA MET A 217 3.21 11.97 -6.15
C MET A 217 3.80 10.72 -5.50
N VAL A 218 2.99 9.68 -5.29
CA VAL A 218 3.46 8.35 -4.87
C VAL A 218 2.75 7.24 -5.63
N VAL A 219 3.40 6.08 -5.72
CA VAL A 219 2.95 4.92 -6.49
C VAL A 219 3.44 3.64 -5.82
N LEU A 220 2.63 2.57 -5.83
CA LEU A 220 3.08 1.29 -5.31
C LEU A 220 4.28 0.78 -6.10
N GLN A 221 5.32 0.34 -5.38
CA GLN A 221 6.55 -0.18 -5.99
C GLN A 221 6.28 -1.39 -6.90
N GLU A 222 5.31 -2.24 -6.57
CA GLU A 222 4.93 -3.37 -7.43
C GLU A 222 4.33 -2.93 -8.78
N MET A 223 3.75 -1.74 -8.85
CA MET A 223 3.22 -1.17 -10.11
C MET A 223 4.32 -0.57 -11.00
N GLN A 224 5.56 -0.48 -10.51
CA GLN A 224 6.73 -0.03 -11.26
C GLN A 224 7.41 -1.12 -12.09
N ILE A 225 6.90 -2.36 -12.04
CA ILE A 225 7.40 -3.47 -12.85
C ILE A 225 6.31 -3.92 -13.83
N ILE A 226 6.50 -3.63 -15.13
CA ILE A 226 5.58 -4.04 -16.21
C ILE A 226 6.38 -4.78 -17.27
N ASP A 227 5.87 -5.91 -17.75
CA ASP A 227 6.54 -6.80 -18.71
C ASP A 227 7.96 -7.22 -18.28
N GLY A 228 8.23 -7.20 -16.97
CA GLY A 228 9.55 -7.49 -16.40
C GLY A 228 10.56 -6.34 -16.52
N ILE A 229 10.13 -5.15 -16.94
CA ILE A 229 10.89 -3.90 -16.98
C ILE A 229 10.66 -3.16 -15.67
N ASN A 230 11.74 -2.84 -14.95
CA ASN A 230 11.69 -1.97 -13.77
C ASN A 230 11.86 -0.51 -14.21
N PHE A 231 10.80 0.28 -14.09
CA PHE A 231 10.76 1.69 -14.47
C PHE A 231 11.52 2.58 -13.46
N GLY A 232 11.68 2.14 -12.21
CA GLY A 232 12.47 2.82 -11.20
C GLY A 232 11.64 3.73 -10.29
N ASP A 233 12.18 4.91 -9.99
CA ASP A 233 11.56 5.96 -9.20
C ASP A 233 11.40 7.27 -10.02
N ASP A 234 10.90 8.31 -9.38
CA ASP A 234 10.75 9.66 -9.98
C ASP A 234 11.70 10.67 -9.34
N GLN A 235 12.93 10.24 -9.02
CA GLN A 235 13.92 11.10 -8.40
C GLN A 235 14.77 11.80 -9.44
N GLY A 236 14.88 13.13 -9.37
CA GLY A 236 15.75 13.88 -10.27
C GLY A 236 15.16 15.22 -10.65
N SER A 237 15.90 16.00 -11.44
CA SER A 237 15.44 17.33 -11.88
C SER A 237 14.49 17.26 -13.07
N TRP A 238 14.46 16.13 -13.76
CA TRP A 238 13.72 15.92 -15.00
C TRP A 238 12.57 14.90 -14.85
N ALA A 239 12.49 14.23 -13.70
CA ALA A 239 11.35 13.37 -13.40
C ALA A 239 10.01 14.13 -13.43
N ASN A 240 8.95 13.49 -13.93
CA ASN A 240 7.59 14.02 -13.96
C ASN A 240 7.43 15.30 -14.81
N ASP A 241 8.18 15.44 -15.91
CA ASP A 241 8.11 16.59 -16.80
C ASP A 241 7.30 16.34 -18.11
N ALA A 242 6.69 15.16 -18.21
CA ALA A 242 5.92 14.62 -19.33
C ALA A 242 6.75 14.12 -20.53
N GLU A 243 8.08 14.07 -20.41
CA GLU A 243 8.97 13.32 -21.28
C GLU A 243 9.53 12.10 -20.52
N CYS A 244 10.09 11.11 -21.22
CA CYS A 244 10.84 10.02 -20.60
C CYS A 244 12.33 10.31 -20.69
N ASP A 245 12.98 10.64 -19.58
CA ASP A 245 14.42 10.94 -19.51
C ASP A 245 15.30 9.70 -19.35
N ASP A 246 14.69 8.55 -19.08
CA ASP A 246 15.41 7.31 -18.90
C ASP A 246 16.05 6.83 -20.23
N PRO A 247 17.38 6.78 -20.33
CA PRO A 247 18.11 6.43 -21.55
C PRO A 247 17.90 4.97 -21.98
N ARG A 248 17.25 4.15 -21.15
CA ARG A 248 16.86 2.77 -21.48
C ARG A 248 15.63 2.71 -22.39
N PHE A 249 15.04 3.86 -22.74
CA PHE A 249 13.90 3.95 -23.63
C PHE A 249 14.20 4.80 -24.86
N THR A 250 13.40 4.61 -25.92
CA THR A 250 13.43 5.43 -27.13
C THR A 250 12.02 5.64 -27.67
N GLY A 251 11.75 6.75 -28.37
CA GLY A 251 10.48 6.95 -29.06
C GLY A 251 10.03 8.40 -29.11
N GLY A 252 8.77 8.64 -29.45
CA GLY A 252 8.23 9.99 -29.66
C GLY A 252 7.98 10.79 -28.38
N GLY A 253 8.13 10.17 -27.21
CA GLY A 253 7.96 10.81 -25.90
C GLY A 253 9.21 10.79 -25.02
N THR A 254 10.35 10.31 -25.51
CA THR A 254 11.61 10.42 -24.76
C THR A 254 12.20 11.82 -24.88
N ALA A 255 12.90 12.28 -23.85
CA ALA A 255 13.60 13.55 -23.87
C ALA A 255 14.60 13.65 -25.04
N GLU A 256 14.86 14.87 -25.53
CA GLU A 256 15.80 15.09 -26.64
C GLU A 256 17.24 14.71 -26.25
N THR A 257 17.60 14.91 -24.97
CA THR A 257 18.91 14.57 -24.42
C THR A 257 18.73 13.57 -23.30
N LEU A 258 19.14 12.32 -23.54
CA LEU A 258 19.10 11.26 -22.53
C LEU A 258 20.47 11.17 -21.84
N LEU A 259 20.49 11.26 -20.51
CA LEU A 259 21.72 11.11 -19.72
C LEU A 259 21.68 9.79 -18.94
N GLN A 260 22.85 9.15 -18.80
CA GLN A 260 22.95 7.89 -18.07
C GLN A 260 22.58 8.03 -16.59
N GLU A 261 22.76 9.22 -16.02
CA GLU A 261 22.40 9.52 -14.64
C GLU A 261 20.89 9.59 -14.39
N ASP A 262 20.07 9.68 -15.45
CA ASP A 262 18.60 9.69 -15.37
C ASP A 262 17.99 8.28 -15.58
N ALA A 263 18.83 7.25 -15.69
CA ALA A 263 18.35 5.87 -15.75
C ALA A 263 17.62 5.48 -14.46
N MET A 264 16.40 4.94 -14.59
CA MET A 264 15.51 4.53 -13.50
C MET A 264 14.95 5.68 -12.64
N HIS A 265 14.96 6.91 -13.14
CA HIS A 265 14.68 8.11 -12.35
C HIS A 265 13.48 8.92 -12.83
N ASP A 266 12.83 8.47 -13.89
CA ASP A 266 11.65 9.11 -14.46
C ASP A 266 10.56 8.07 -14.76
N ALA A 267 10.29 7.26 -13.76
CA ALA A 267 9.49 6.06 -13.87
C ALA A 267 8.05 6.33 -14.30
N SER A 268 7.41 7.38 -13.77
CA SER A 268 6.01 7.70 -14.01
C SER A 268 5.75 8.10 -15.46
N ASP A 269 6.59 8.94 -16.05
CA ASP A 269 6.44 9.35 -17.45
C ASP A 269 6.86 8.24 -18.41
N CYS A 270 8.01 7.59 -18.18
CA CYS A 270 8.46 6.45 -18.97
C CYS A 270 7.43 5.31 -18.97
N ARG A 271 6.87 4.96 -17.81
CA ARG A 271 5.81 3.94 -17.69
C ARG A 271 4.56 4.33 -18.46
N SER A 272 4.11 5.57 -18.30
CA SER A 272 2.89 6.07 -18.95
C SER A 272 3.04 6.07 -20.47
N LEU A 273 4.18 6.53 -20.97
CA LEU A 273 4.50 6.55 -22.39
C LEU A 273 4.70 5.15 -22.97
N TYR A 274 5.30 4.23 -22.22
CA TYR A 274 5.47 2.83 -22.63
C TYR A 274 4.11 2.13 -22.77
N LEU A 275 3.24 2.25 -21.76
CA LEU A 275 1.88 1.69 -21.81
C LEU A 275 1.01 2.30 -22.92
N ALA A 276 1.25 3.58 -23.26
CA ALA A 276 0.62 4.24 -24.39
C ALA A 276 1.18 3.80 -25.76
N GLY A 277 2.27 3.02 -25.78
CA GLY A 277 2.99 2.62 -27.00
C GLY A 277 3.75 3.75 -27.67
N GLY A 278 4.03 4.85 -26.96
CA GLY A 278 4.75 6.02 -27.46
C GLY A 278 6.27 5.89 -27.41
N ILE A 279 6.77 5.04 -26.50
CA ILE A 279 8.18 4.69 -26.36
C ILE A 279 8.36 3.17 -26.29
N SER A 280 9.58 2.70 -26.51
CA SER A 280 9.99 1.30 -26.45
C SER A 280 11.22 1.16 -25.57
N TYR A 281 11.23 0.11 -24.75
CA TYR A 281 12.39 -0.24 -23.94
C TYR A 281 13.47 -0.87 -24.83
N ILE A 282 14.70 -0.37 -24.72
CA ILE A 282 15.87 -0.80 -25.52
C ILE A 282 16.97 -1.43 -24.65
N GLY A 283 16.72 -1.63 -23.35
CA GLY A 283 17.72 -2.13 -22.40
C GLY A 283 18.69 -1.05 -21.95
N ASN A 284 19.71 -1.42 -21.16
CA ASN A 284 20.73 -0.47 -20.73
C ASN A 284 21.67 -0.11 -21.90
N PRO A 285 21.74 1.15 -22.34
CA PRO A 285 22.58 1.54 -23.46
C PRO A 285 24.08 1.37 -23.18
N GLU A 286 24.54 1.36 -21.93
CA GLU A 286 25.94 1.03 -21.62
C GLU A 286 26.27 -0.46 -21.86
N ASN A 287 25.25 -1.31 -21.87
CA ASN A 287 25.39 -2.75 -22.15
C ASN A 287 25.08 -3.10 -23.61
N ARG A 288 24.83 -2.10 -24.46
CA ARG A 288 24.52 -2.26 -25.88
C ARG A 288 25.81 -2.33 -26.70
N ILE A 289 26.00 -3.44 -27.41
CA ILE A 289 27.09 -3.62 -28.36
C ILE A 289 26.50 -3.56 -29.76
N ILE A 290 27.00 -2.65 -30.60
CA ILE A 290 26.58 -2.51 -32.01
C ILE A 290 27.79 -2.79 -32.89
N GLU A 291 27.66 -3.80 -33.74
CA GLU A 291 28.66 -4.20 -34.72
C GLU A 291 28.08 -4.00 -36.13
N THR A 292 28.79 -3.26 -36.97
CA THR A 292 28.45 -3.13 -38.39
C THR A 292 29.46 -3.89 -39.22
N GLY A 293 28.98 -4.73 -40.13
CA GLY A 293 29.83 -5.57 -40.97
C GLY A 293 29.30 -5.71 -42.38
N ALA A 294 29.98 -6.53 -43.17
CA ALA A 294 29.50 -6.96 -44.46
C ALA A 294 29.93 -8.40 -44.67
N LEU A 295 28.98 -9.28 -45.02
CA LEU A 295 29.33 -10.59 -45.52
C LEU A 295 30.00 -10.39 -46.88
N GLU A 296 31.21 -10.90 -47.04
CA GLU A 296 32.03 -10.81 -48.23
C GLU A 296 32.45 -12.19 -48.72
N VAL A 297 32.72 -12.29 -50.03
CA VAL A 297 33.16 -13.55 -50.65
C VAL A 297 34.51 -14.08 -50.13
N THR A 298 35.22 -13.25 -49.37
CA THR A 298 36.52 -13.55 -48.76
C THR A 298 36.42 -14.02 -47.33
N ASP A 299 35.23 -14.00 -46.73
CA ASP A 299 35.03 -14.42 -45.35
C ASP A 299 35.16 -15.93 -45.19
N ASP A 300 35.26 -16.33 -43.93
CA ASP A 300 35.18 -17.73 -43.57
C ASP A 300 33.82 -18.31 -44.01
N GLN A 301 33.79 -19.61 -44.24
CA GLN A 301 32.60 -20.31 -44.70
C GLN A 301 32.16 -21.35 -43.67
N ILE A 302 30.86 -21.32 -43.32
CA ILE A 302 30.20 -22.33 -42.49
C ILE A 302 29.88 -23.59 -43.32
N GLU A 303 29.44 -23.40 -44.55
CA GLU A 303 29.25 -24.42 -45.56
C GLU A 303 29.76 -23.90 -46.91
N SER A 304 29.91 -24.78 -47.91
CA SER A 304 30.28 -24.34 -49.27
C SER A 304 29.33 -23.22 -49.70
N ASP A 305 29.91 -22.06 -50.00
CA ASP A 305 29.19 -20.90 -50.51
C ASP A 305 28.25 -20.22 -49.50
N LYS A 306 28.45 -20.43 -48.18
CA LYS A 306 27.83 -19.64 -47.10
C LYS A 306 28.90 -18.95 -46.25
N TYR A 307 29.00 -17.63 -46.40
CA TYR A 307 29.95 -16.77 -45.71
C TYR A 307 29.50 -16.47 -44.29
N VAL A 308 30.44 -16.31 -43.36
CA VAL A 308 30.13 -16.08 -41.95
C VAL A 308 31.12 -15.13 -41.30
N ASP A 309 30.57 -14.18 -40.54
CA ASP A 309 31.30 -13.39 -39.56
C ASP A 309 31.03 -13.90 -38.15
N ALA A 310 32.06 -13.90 -37.31
CA ALA A 310 31.98 -14.41 -35.96
C ALA A 310 32.28 -13.32 -34.92
N TYR A 311 31.36 -13.20 -33.96
CA TYR A 311 31.44 -12.31 -32.80
C TYR A 311 31.40 -13.13 -31.50
N SER A 312 31.70 -12.48 -30.39
CA SER A 312 31.66 -13.12 -29.08
C SER A 312 31.03 -12.21 -28.05
N PHE A 313 30.23 -12.78 -27.17
CA PHE A 313 29.61 -12.09 -26.04
C PHE A 313 29.88 -12.87 -24.75
N THR A 314 30.26 -12.19 -23.67
CA THR A 314 30.44 -12.85 -22.37
C THR A 314 29.35 -12.37 -21.43
N GLY A 315 28.53 -13.31 -20.93
CA GLY A 315 27.41 -13.02 -20.05
C GLY A 315 27.34 -13.96 -18.85
N THR A 316 26.39 -13.68 -17.96
CA THR A 316 26.13 -14.46 -16.75
C THR A 316 24.82 -15.26 -16.86
N GLN A 317 24.74 -16.39 -16.16
CA GLN A 317 23.51 -17.20 -16.11
C GLN A 317 22.30 -16.35 -15.68
N ASN A 318 21.17 -16.55 -16.35
CA ASN A 318 19.91 -15.82 -16.21
C ASN A 318 19.93 -14.34 -16.65
N GLN A 319 21.06 -13.81 -17.13
CA GLN A 319 21.10 -12.51 -17.78
C GLN A 319 20.17 -12.54 -19.01
N ARG A 320 19.33 -11.52 -19.19
CA ARG A 320 18.49 -11.42 -20.39
C ARG A 320 19.29 -10.73 -21.49
N VAL A 321 19.33 -11.34 -22.66
CA VAL A 321 20.07 -10.83 -23.81
C VAL A 321 19.24 -10.96 -25.07
N ALA A 322 19.24 -9.92 -25.89
CA ALA A 322 18.70 -9.93 -27.24
C ALA A 322 19.84 -9.75 -28.25
N PHE A 323 19.92 -10.66 -29.23
CA PHE A 323 20.82 -10.59 -30.38
C PHE A 323 19.96 -10.28 -31.61
N ASP A 324 20.09 -9.08 -32.17
CA ASP A 324 19.27 -8.57 -33.26
C ASP A 324 20.13 -8.30 -34.49
N LEU A 325 19.88 -9.02 -35.59
CA LEU A 325 20.62 -8.92 -36.85
C LEU A 325 19.69 -8.35 -37.91
N VAL A 326 20.12 -7.28 -38.58
CA VAL A 326 19.37 -6.65 -39.68
C VAL A 326 20.24 -6.48 -40.92
N SER A 327 19.69 -6.82 -42.09
CA SER A 327 20.25 -6.51 -43.40
C SER A 327 19.16 -6.34 -44.47
N ASP A 328 19.26 -5.26 -45.25
CA ASP A 328 18.43 -5.06 -46.45
C ASP A 328 19.01 -5.76 -47.71
N GLU A 329 20.22 -6.29 -47.62
CA GLU A 329 20.97 -6.81 -48.78
C GLU A 329 20.92 -8.33 -48.90
N PHE A 330 20.68 -9.04 -47.79
CA PHE A 330 20.57 -10.49 -47.77
C PHE A 330 19.51 -10.98 -46.78
N ASP A 331 19.09 -12.23 -46.99
CA ASP A 331 18.19 -12.97 -46.10
C ASP A 331 18.98 -13.39 -44.84
N THR A 332 18.70 -12.75 -43.71
CA THR A 332 19.50 -12.84 -42.48
C THR A 332 19.44 -14.24 -41.88
N TYR A 333 20.54 -14.70 -41.29
CA TYR A 333 20.54 -15.93 -40.48
C TYR A 333 21.51 -15.78 -39.32
N LEU A 334 20.96 -15.78 -38.11
CA LEU A 334 21.67 -15.58 -36.87
C LEU A 334 21.81 -16.90 -36.10
N ILE A 335 23.04 -17.20 -35.67
CA ILE A 335 23.35 -18.40 -34.88
C ILE A 335 24.09 -17.97 -33.61
N VAL A 336 23.60 -18.39 -32.44
CA VAL A 336 24.22 -18.15 -31.14
C VAL A 336 24.54 -19.49 -30.49
N THR A 337 25.81 -19.73 -30.17
CA THR A 337 26.28 -20.96 -29.53
C THR A 337 26.71 -20.69 -28.09
N SER A 338 26.18 -21.45 -27.13
CA SER A 338 26.49 -21.37 -25.71
C SER A 338 27.91 -21.87 -25.38
N PRO A 339 28.45 -21.55 -24.18
CA PRO A 339 29.73 -22.08 -23.72
C PRO A 339 29.82 -23.61 -23.70
N SER A 340 28.70 -24.30 -23.42
CA SER A 340 28.60 -25.77 -23.47
C SER A 340 28.36 -26.35 -24.86
N GLY A 341 28.09 -25.49 -25.87
CA GLY A 341 27.87 -25.87 -27.26
C GLY A 341 26.40 -26.05 -27.67
N GLU A 342 25.44 -25.57 -26.87
CA GLU A 342 24.04 -25.49 -27.26
C GLU A 342 23.85 -24.41 -28.32
N VAL A 343 23.05 -24.68 -29.36
CA VAL A 343 22.87 -23.77 -30.50
C VAL A 343 21.44 -23.20 -30.50
N PHE A 344 21.34 -21.89 -30.64
CA PHE A 344 20.11 -21.13 -30.84
C PHE A 344 20.21 -20.43 -32.18
N GLU A 345 19.14 -20.46 -32.98
CA GLU A 345 19.19 -19.96 -34.34
C GLU A 345 17.84 -19.35 -34.77
N ASN A 346 17.90 -18.32 -35.61
CA ASN A 346 16.74 -17.70 -36.23
C ASN A 346 17.16 -17.09 -37.57
N ASP A 347 16.35 -17.31 -38.61
CA ASP A 347 16.50 -16.74 -39.96
C ASP A 347 15.41 -15.69 -40.27
N ASP A 348 14.20 -15.86 -39.75
CA ASP A 348 13.09 -14.93 -40.00
C ASP A 348 12.37 -14.47 -38.70
N PHE A 349 12.60 -13.23 -38.27
CA PHE A 349 11.82 -12.67 -37.16
C PHE A 349 10.48 -12.16 -37.65
N GLU A 350 9.36 -12.70 -37.13
CA GLU A 350 8.00 -12.32 -37.50
C GLU A 350 7.70 -12.37 -39.02
N SER A 351 8.32 -13.33 -39.73
CA SER A 351 8.25 -13.48 -41.20
C SER A 351 8.94 -12.35 -41.99
N ASP A 352 9.80 -11.56 -41.35
CA ASP A 352 10.68 -10.60 -42.00
C ASP A 352 12.03 -11.28 -42.33
N THR A 353 12.36 -11.38 -43.61
CA THR A 353 13.63 -11.97 -44.08
C THR A 353 14.82 -11.02 -43.92
N SER A 354 14.58 -9.75 -43.62
CA SER A 354 15.64 -8.75 -43.41
C SER A 354 16.10 -8.67 -41.96
N ARG A 355 15.47 -9.44 -41.06
CA ARG A 355 15.76 -9.40 -39.63
C ARG A 355 15.71 -10.79 -38.99
N SER A 356 16.75 -11.13 -38.25
CA SER A 356 16.77 -12.28 -37.35
C SER A 356 16.96 -11.81 -35.92
N LEU A 357 16.12 -12.29 -35.00
CA LEU A 357 16.17 -11.89 -33.58
C LEU A 357 16.15 -13.13 -32.69
N ILE A 358 17.11 -13.20 -31.77
CA ILE A 358 17.15 -14.19 -30.70
C ILE A 358 17.15 -13.48 -29.36
N SER A 359 16.05 -13.59 -28.62
CA SER A 359 15.92 -13.09 -27.23
C SER A 359 15.88 -14.25 -26.25
N MET A 360 16.78 -14.27 -25.27
CA MET A 360 16.88 -15.36 -24.30
C MET A 360 17.35 -14.91 -22.91
N SER A 361 16.99 -15.68 -21.89
CA SER A 361 17.74 -15.69 -20.62
C SER A 361 18.88 -16.70 -20.74
N LEU A 362 20.12 -16.25 -20.54
CA LEU A 362 21.30 -17.08 -20.74
C LEU A 362 21.26 -18.34 -19.86
N PRO A 363 21.35 -19.56 -20.41
CA PRO A 363 21.26 -20.79 -19.64
C PRO A 363 22.45 -21.01 -18.70
N GLU A 364 23.60 -20.41 -19.00
CA GLU A 364 24.83 -20.53 -18.22
C GLU A 364 25.75 -19.30 -18.37
N SER A 365 26.66 -19.11 -17.43
CA SER A 365 27.69 -18.07 -17.51
C SER A 365 28.84 -18.50 -18.43
N GLY A 366 29.33 -17.59 -19.27
CA GLY A 366 30.50 -17.83 -20.11
C GLY A 366 30.49 -17.02 -21.41
N THR A 367 31.37 -17.40 -22.33
CA THR A 367 31.49 -16.77 -23.65
C THR A 367 30.64 -17.50 -24.68
N TYR A 368 29.67 -16.79 -25.24
CA TYR A 368 28.81 -17.20 -26.35
C TYR A 368 29.47 -16.81 -27.67
N ALA A 369 29.40 -17.68 -28.66
CA ALA A 369 29.83 -17.38 -30.03
C ALA A 369 28.59 -16.98 -30.85
N ILE A 370 28.63 -15.80 -31.46
CA ILE A 370 27.58 -15.29 -32.34
C ILE A 370 28.09 -15.36 -33.76
N GLN A 371 27.31 -15.92 -34.67
CA GLN A 371 27.65 -16.02 -36.07
C GLN A 371 26.56 -15.33 -36.89
N VAL A 372 27.00 -14.39 -37.73
CA VAL A 372 26.17 -13.71 -38.72
C VAL A 372 26.43 -14.39 -40.05
N THR A 373 25.37 -14.91 -40.68
CA THR A 373 25.44 -15.53 -42.00
C THR A 373 24.14 -15.25 -42.77
N SER A 374 24.04 -15.78 -43.98
CA SER A 374 22.85 -15.67 -44.82
C SER A 374 22.11 -17.01 -44.93
N TYR A 375 20.79 -16.95 -45.04
CA TYR A 375 19.97 -18.14 -45.23
C TYR A 375 20.28 -18.83 -46.56
N SER A 376 20.45 -18.03 -47.63
CA SER A 376 20.75 -18.49 -48.98
C SER A 376 22.26 -18.56 -49.26
N SER A 377 22.70 -19.54 -50.04
CA SER A 377 24.08 -19.60 -50.55
C SER A 377 24.39 -18.46 -51.52
N GLU A 378 25.66 -18.07 -51.61
CA GLU A 378 26.17 -17.00 -52.46
C GLU A 378 25.54 -15.62 -52.18
N SER A 379 25.05 -15.41 -50.96
CA SER A 379 24.46 -14.14 -50.53
C SER A 379 25.41 -13.38 -49.60
N PHE A 380 25.59 -12.08 -49.88
CA PHE A 380 26.56 -11.17 -49.27
C PHE A 380 25.99 -9.75 -49.27
N GLY A 381 26.48 -8.89 -48.38
CA GLY A 381 25.98 -7.52 -48.23
C GLY A 381 26.25 -6.96 -46.83
N THR A 382 25.94 -5.68 -46.65
CA THR A 382 26.14 -5.01 -45.35
C THR A 382 25.08 -5.42 -44.33
N TYR A 383 25.43 -5.37 -43.04
CA TYR A 383 24.51 -5.68 -41.94
C TYR A 383 24.84 -4.90 -40.67
N THR A 384 23.90 -4.88 -39.74
CA THR A 384 24.10 -4.45 -38.35
C THR A 384 23.70 -5.58 -37.42
N LEU A 385 24.60 -5.94 -36.50
CA LEU A 385 24.34 -6.83 -35.36
C LEU A 385 24.30 -5.98 -34.08
N GLU A 386 23.24 -6.12 -33.33
CA GLU A 386 23.04 -5.47 -32.04
C GLU A 386 22.89 -6.53 -30.94
N ILE A 387 23.62 -6.33 -29.84
CA ILE A 387 23.56 -7.17 -28.66
C ILE A 387 23.17 -6.29 -27.47
N ASN A 388 21.96 -6.51 -26.94
CA ASN A 388 21.43 -5.80 -25.78
C ASN A 388 21.38 -6.74 -24.58
N ALA A 389 22.11 -6.40 -23.52
CA ALA A 389 22.17 -7.21 -22.31
C ALA A 389 21.61 -6.44 -21.10
N GLU A 390 20.62 -7.02 -20.44
CA GLU A 390 19.95 -6.48 -19.24
C GLU A 390 20.63 -6.93 -17.95
#